data_AF-A0A9P6DLU2-F1
#
_entry.id   AF-A0A9P6DLU2-F1
#
_cell.length_a   1.000
_cell.length_b   1.000
_cell.length_c   1.000
_cell.angle_alpha   90.00
_cell.angle_beta   90.00
_cell.angle_gamma   90.00
#
_symmetry.space_group_name_H-M   'P 1'
#
loop_
_entity.id
_entity.type
_entity.pdbx_description
1 polymer ?
#
loop_
_entity_poly.entity_id
_entity_poly.type
_entity_poly.pdbx_seq_one_letter_code
_entity_poly.pdbx_strand_id
1 'polypeptide(L)'
;CTKCNPTFRLDQKKVTKIIEHSSTHILWDPTIAWEDEPCGFFLRPAPQCLIYHVRGRGAHSALHVDVIRSHGCPAIGNFSYKKASQSTAGSPCSNVPLKCPQCPASDPAIWRYNIPAHFAKEHASADAQEYLGLSTLSLSETDSMRIIWNNR
;
A
#
# COMPACT_ATOMS: atom_id res chain seq x y z
N CYS A 1 1.23 16.51 0.82
CA CYS A 1 1.80 15.74 -0.28
C CYS A 1 2.65 16.68 -1.10
N THR A 2 3.96 16.51 -1.06
CA THR A 2 4.92 17.35 -1.82
C THR A 2 4.92 17.08 -3.32
N LYS A 3 4.26 15.99 -3.75
CA LYS A 3 4.06 15.63 -5.16
C LYS A 3 2.87 16.34 -5.81
N CYS A 4 2.02 17.01 -5.02
CA CYS A 4 0.89 17.79 -5.51
C CYS A 4 1.27 19.27 -5.65
N ASN A 5 0.72 19.93 -6.67
CA ASN A 5 0.80 21.38 -6.84
C ASN A 5 -0.60 21.93 -7.16
N PRO A 6 -1.26 22.67 -6.24
CA PRO A 6 -0.76 23.09 -4.93
C PRO A 6 -0.58 21.93 -3.95
N THR A 7 0.22 22.14 -2.90
CA THR A 7 0.50 21.09 -1.89
C THR A 7 -0.80 20.61 -1.22
N PHE A 8 -1.16 19.34 -1.42
CA PHE A 8 -2.30 18.72 -0.73
C PHE A 8 -2.00 18.50 0.75
N ARG A 9 -2.87 18.95 1.66
CA ARG A 9 -2.66 18.77 3.11
C ARG A 9 -3.14 17.39 3.57
N LEU A 10 -2.21 16.55 4.02
CA LEU A 10 -2.51 15.24 4.58
C LEU A 10 -2.91 15.35 6.06
N ASP A 11 -4.14 14.95 6.38
CA ASP A 11 -4.65 14.90 7.75
C ASP A 11 -4.35 13.53 8.38
N GLN A 12 -3.44 13.49 9.34
CA GLN A 12 -3.03 12.26 10.03
C GLN A 12 -4.16 11.59 10.80
N LYS A 13 -5.26 12.29 11.08
CA LYS A 13 -6.47 11.70 11.68
C LYS A 13 -7.30 10.92 10.67
N LYS A 14 -7.08 11.13 9.37
CA LYS A 14 -7.79 10.50 8.25
C LYS A 14 -6.86 9.60 7.44
N VAL A 15 -6.23 8.64 8.11
CA VAL A 15 -5.20 7.77 7.52
C VAL A 15 -5.66 7.02 6.27
N THR A 16 -6.91 6.57 6.22
CA THR A 16 -7.45 5.93 4.99
C THR A 16 -7.47 6.89 3.81
N LYS A 17 -7.73 8.18 4.04
CA LYS A 17 -7.65 9.22 2.99
C LYS A 17 -6.21 9.56 2.60
N ILE A 18 -5.27 9.45 3.54
CA ILE A 18 -3.84 9.51 3.22
C ILE A 18 -3.46 8.37 2.28
N ILE A 19 -3.85 7.13 2.62
CA ILE A 19 -3.56 5.95 1.80
C ILE A 19 -4.20 6.11 0.42
N GLU A 20 -5.48 6.47 0.35
CA GLU A 20 -6.20 6.71 -0.90
C GLU A 20 -5.47 7.74 -1.78
N HIS A 21 -5.13 8.90 -1.22
CA HIS A 21 -4.41 9.95 -1.94
C HIS A 21 -3.05 9.47 -2.46
N SER A 22 -2.19 8.93 -1.59
CA SER A 22 -0.88 8.44 -2.00
C SER A 22 -0.97 7.29 -3.01
N SER A 23 -1.99 6.44 -2.89
CA SER A 23 -2.19 5.33 -3.83
C SER A 23 -2.54 5.80 -5.24
N THR A 24 -3.18 6.97 -5.39
CA THR A 24 -3.37 7.55 -6.74
C THR A 24 -2.04 7.95 -7.39
N HIS A 25 -1.08 8.48 -6.62
CA HIS A 25 0.26 8.74 -7.12
C HIS A 25 0.97 7.44 -7.50
N ILE A 26 0.90 6.40 -6.67
CA ILE A 26 1.50 5.09 -7.00
C ILE A 26 0.95 4.57 -8.32
N LEU A 27 -0.36 4.69 -8.57
CA LEU A 27 -0.98 4.15 -9.78
C LEU A 27 -0.71 4.96 -11.06
N TRP A 28 -0.61 6.30 -10.98
CA TRP A 28 -0.66 7.15 -12.18
C TRP A 28 0.33 8.30 -12.23
N ASP A 29 1.10 8.56 -11.18
CA ASP A 29 2.12 9.61 -11.22
C ASP A 29 3.39 9.06 -11.88
N PRO A 30 3.75 9.54 -13.09
CA PRO A 30 4.93 9.05 -13.81
C PRO A 30 6.26 9.40 -13.11
N THR A 31 6.23 10.27 -12.09
CA THR A 31 7.42 10.66 -11.31
C THR A 31 7.69 9.73 -10.12
N ILE A 32 6.86 8.70 -9.93
CA ILE A 32 7.04 7.70 -8.88
C ILE A 32 7.76 6.49 -9.46
N ALA A 33 8.97 6.25 -8.99
CA ALA A 33 9.70 5.01 -9.24
C ALA A 33 9.03 3.87 -8.46
N TRP A 34 8.51 2.85 -9.14
CA TRP A 34 7.80 1.74 -8.51
C TRP A 34 8.77 0.72 -7.89
N GLU A 35 9.96 0.62 -8.45
CA GLU A 35 11.10 -0.18 -7.99
C GLU A 35 11.64 0.24 -6.61
N ASP A 36 11.29 1.45 -6.18
CA ASP A 36 11.58 1.99 -4.85
C ASP A 36 10.55 1.55 -3.80
N GLU A 37 9.50 0.83 -4.21
CA GLU A 37 8.42 0.34 -3.36
C GLU A 37 7.85 1.45 -2.44
N PRO A 38 7.38 2.56 -3.02
CA PRO A 38 6.96 3.74 -2.26
C PRO A 38 5.88 3.39 -1.25
N CYS A 39 6.05 3.87 -0.01
CA CYS A 39 5.09 3.62 1.04
C CYS A 39 3.72 4.25 0.72
N GLY A 40 2.66 3.46 0.89
CA GLY A 40 1.28 3.88 0.69
C GLY A 40 0.79 5.01 1.61
N PHE A 41 1.55 5.45 2.62
CA PHE A 41 1.17 6.63 3.42
C PHE A 41 1.72 7.95 2.88
N PHE A 42 3.02 8.02 2.62
CA PHE A 42 3.69 9.29 2.34
C PHE A 42 4.66 9.20 1.15
N LEU A 43 4.60 8.11 0.37
CA LEU A 43 5.43 7.86 -0.81
C LEU A 43 6.93 7.84 -0.51
N ARG A 44 7.32 7.57 0.74
CA ARG A 44 8.72 7.38 1.11
C ARG A 44 9.20 6.05 0.53
N PRO A 45 10.35 6.01 -0.16
CA PRO A 45 10.88 4.78 -0.74
C PRO A 45 11.34 3.81 0.35
N ALA A 46 11.33 2.52 0.08
CA ALA A 46 12.04 1.54 0.91
C ALA A 46 13.56 1.77 0.79
N PRO A 47 14.36 1.65 1.88
CA PRO A 47 13.99 1.21 3.23
C PRO A 47 13.61 2.37 4.18
N GLN A 48 13.35 3.58 3.70
CA GLN A 48 13.08 4.75 4.56
C GLN A 48 11.75 4.66 5.32
N CYS A 49 10.82 3.84 4.85
CA CYS A 49 9.63 3.46 5.61
C CYS A 49 9.35 1.97 5.43
N LEU A 50 9.45 1.21 6.52
CA LEU A 50 9.24 -0.22 6.54
C LEU A 50 8.03 -0.55 7.40
N ILE A 51 7.10 -1.30 6.81
CA ILE A 51 5.89 -1.76 7.49
C ILE A 51 6.01 -3.26 7.71
N TYR A 52 5.91 -3.69 8.96
CA TYR A 52 5.78 -5.09 9.31
C TYR A 52 4.34 -5.37 9.71
N HIS A 53 3.94 -6.62 9.55
CA HIS A 53 2.64 -7.06 10.01
C HIS A 53 2.75 -8.25 10.94
N VAL A 54 1.72 -8.41 11.75
CA VAL A 54 1.61 -9.47 12.73
C VAL A 54 0.20 -10.03 12.66
N ARG A 55 0.08 -11.35 12.73
CA ARG A 55 -1.22 -11.98 12.94
C ARG A 55 -1.56 -11.91 14.42
N GLY A 56 -2.81 -11.60 14.74
CA GLY A 56 -3.26 -11.66 16.12
C GLY A 56 -3.16 -13.08 16.71
N ARG A 57 -3.55 -13.23 17.98
CA ARG A 57 -3.59 -14.56 18.61
C ARG A 57 -4.84 -15.31 18.14
N GLY A 58 -4.66 -16.57 17.70
CA GLY A 58 -5.75 -17.47 17.30
C GLY A 58 -5.83 -17.73 15.78
N ALA A 59 -6.42 -18.87 15.40
CA ALA A 59 -6.46 -19.39 14.02
C ALA A 59 -7.20 -18.48 13.01
N HIS A 60 -8.12 -17.65 13.49
CA HIS A 60 -8.91 -16.72 12.66
C HIS A 60 -8.58 -15.24 12.94
N SER A 61 -7.42 -14.98 13.53
CA SER A 61 -7.03 -13.62 13.87
C SER A 61 -6.79 -12.77 12.62
N ALA A 62 -7.24 -11.52 12.69
CA ALA A 62 -7.00 -10.57 11.63
C ALA A 62 -5.51 -10.23 11.52
N LEU A 63 -5.10 -9.83 10.31
CA LEU A 63 -3.78 -9.25 10.08
C LEU A 63 -3.77 -7.81 10.60
N HIS A 64 -2.70 -7.45 11.32
CA HIS A 64 -2.49 -6.12 11.86
C HIS A 64 -1.11 -5.61 11.49
N VAL A 65 -0.94 -4.29 11.45
CA VAL A 65 0.39 -3.68 11.37
C VAL A 65 1.09 -3.87 12.71
N ASP A 66 2.33 -4.37 12.68
CA ASP A 66 3.21 -4.42 13.85
C ASP A 66 3.81 -3.03 14.07
N VAL A 67 3.15 -2.23 14.89
CA VAL A 67 3.55 -0.84 15.16
C VAL A 67 4.87 -0.73 15.93
N ILE A 68 5.31 -1.79 16.58
CA ILE A 68 6.56 -1.81 17.35
C ILE A 68 7.75 -2.00 16.41
N ARG A 69 7.60 -2.92 15.45
CA ARG A 69 8.66 -3.23 14.48
C ARG A 69 8.68 -2.29 13.29
N SER A 70 7.53 -1.75 12.91
CA SER A 70 7.39 -0.80 11.79
C SER A 70 7.98 0.57 12.14
N HIS A 71 8.60 1.23 11.16
CA HIS A 71 9.24 2.53 11.38
C HIS A 71 9.28 3.37 10.09
N GLY A 72 9.60 4.66 10.25
CA GLY A 72 9.81 5.57 9.12
C GLY A 72 8.56 6.28 8.59
N CYS A 73 7.36 5.96 9.11
CA CYS A 73 6.11 6.61 8.71
C CYS A 73 5.30 7.17 9.91
N PRO A 74 4.95 8.47 9.91
CA PRO A 74 4.17 9.09 11.01
C PRO A 74 2.76 8.54 11.24
N ALA A 75 2.17 7.88 10.24
CA ALA A 75 0.77 7.40 10.27
C ALA A 75 0.64 5.91 10.62
N ILE A 76 1.73 5.24 11.00
CA ILE A 76 1.75 3.81 11.35
C ILE A 76 0.75 3.55 12.50
N GLY A 77 -0.09 2.52 12.34
CA GLY A 77 -1.00 2.04 13.39
C GLY A 77 -2.37 2.71 13.48
N ASN A 78 -2.62 3.78 12.72
CA ASN A 78 -3.83 4.61 12.85
C ASN A 78 -4.97 4.23 11.89
N PHE A 79 -5.07 2.96 11.46
CA PHE A 79 -6.15 2.51 10.58
C PHE A 79 -6.54 1.05 10.80
N SER A 80 -7.79 0.72 10.47
CA SER A 80 -8.28 -0.66 10.48
C SER A 80 -7.85 -1.37 9.20
N TYR A 81 -6.95 -2.35 9.34
CA TYR A 81 -6.45 -3.14 8.22
C TYR A 81 -7.59 -3.79 7.41
N LYS A 82 -8.52 -4.48 8.09
CA LYS A 82 -9.67 -5.14 7.44
C LYS A 82 -10.53 -4.20 6.60
N LYS A 83 -10.76 -2.97 7.09
CA LYS A 83 -11.54 -1.98 6.33
C LYS A 83 -10.75 -1.44 5.14
N ALA A 84 -9.46 -1.16 5.34
CA ALA A 84 -8.59 -0.64 4.29
C ALA A 84 -8.23 -1.68 3.22
N SER A 85 -8.36 -2.98 3.50
CA SER A 85 -8.13 -4.04 2.51
C SER A 85 -9.34 -4.27 1.59
N GLN A 86 -10.42 -3.49 1.74
CA GLN A 86 -11.67 -3.65 0.98
C GLN A 86 -11.96 -2.38 0.18
N SER A 87 -12.00 -2.50 -1.15
CA SER A 87 -12.50 -1.44 -2.01
C SER A 87 -14.02 -1.39 -1.94
N THR A 88 -14.57 -0.21 -1.67
CA THR A 88 -16.00 0.06 -1.60
C THR A 88 -16.31 1.39 -2.29
N ALA A 89 -17.59 1.65 -2.60
CA ALA A 89 -17.99 2.91 -3.22
C ALA A 89 -17.57 4.17 -2.41
N GLY A 90 -17.56 4.10 -1.07
CA GLY A 90 -17.15 5.21 -0.21
C GLY A 90 -15.65 5.26 0.14
N SER A 91 -14.92 4.18 -0.15
CA SER A 91 -13.48 4.03 0.11
C SER A 91 -12.91 3.10 -0.95
N PRO A 92 -12.65 3.61 -2.17
CA PRO A 92 -12.31 2.78 -3.32
C PRO A 92 -10.89 2.21 -3.27
N CYS A 93 -10.06 2.62 -2.33
CA CYS A 93 -8.68 2.16 -2.20
C CYS A 93 -8.59 0.91 -1.31
N SER A 94 -8.02 -0.17 -1.84
CA SER A 94 -7.69 -1.40 -1.10
C SER A 94 -6.18 -1.57 -0.84
N ASN A 95 -5.39 -0.52 -1.09
CA ASN A 95 -3.94 -0.58 -0.92
C ASN A 95 -3.56 -0.77 0.55
N VAL A 96 -3.00 -1.93 0.88
CA VAL A 96 -2.54 -2.28 2.23
C VAL A 96 -1.21 -3.03 2.15
N PRO A 97 -0.40 -3.02 3.22
CA PRO A 97 0.80 -3.85 3.31
C PRO A 97 0.46 -5.34 3.33
N LEU A 98 1.07 -6.14 2.45
CA LEU A 98 0.88 -7.58 2.27
C LEU A 98 2.21 -8.31 2.38
N LYS A 99 2.18 -9.59 2.78
CA LYS A 99 3.39 -10.41 2.79
C LYS A 99 3.66 -10.85 1.36
N CYS A 100 4.90 -10.70 0.90
CA CYS A 100 5.34 -11.44 -0.27
C CYS A 100 5.54 -12.92 0.15
N PRO A 101 4.86 -13.89 -0.50
CA PRO A 101 4.98 -15.31 -0.15
C PRO A 101 6.37 -15.90 -0.49
N GLN A 102 7.14 -15.24 -1.36
CA GLN A 102 8.48 -15.65 -1.75
C GLN A 102 9.58 -15.04 -0.85
N CYS A 103 9.28 -13.94 -0.14
CA CYS A 103 10.22 -13.36 0.82
C CYS A 103 10.23 -14.13 2.16
N PRO A 104 11.38 -14.18 2.84
CA PRO A 104 11.47 -14.65 4.21
C PRO A 104 10.42 -14.01 5.13
N ALA A 105 9.90 -14.77 6.10
CA ALA A 105 8.89 -14.28 7.05
C ALA A 105 9.35 -13.02 7.82
N SER A 106 10.66 -12.88 8.03
CA SER A 106 11.30 -11.72 8.66
C SER A 106 11.13 -10.42 7.89
N ASP A 107 10.95 -10.46 6.58
CA ASP A 107 11.01 -9.26 5.73
C ASP A 107 9.82 -8.32 5.93
N PRO A 108 9.97 -7.01 5.62
CA PRO A 108 8.86 -6.08 5.62
C PRO A 108 7.75 -6.50 4.65
N ALA A 109 6.55 -6.00 4.90
CA ALA A 109 5.40 -6.14 4.03
C ALA A 109 5.48 -5.14 2.87
N ILE A 110 4.97 -5.56 1.71
CA ILE A 110 4.93 -4.79 0.47
C ILE A 110 3.53 -4.23 0.29
N TRP A 111 3.40 -2.95 -0.06
CA TRP A 111 2.09 -2.38 -0.36
C TRP A 111 1.47 -3.08 -1.58
N ARG A 112 0.18 -3.42 -1.50
CA ARG A 112 -0.55 -4.18 -2.52
C ARG A 112 -0.27 -3.70 -3.94
N TYR A 113 -0.27 -2.38 -4.15
CA TYR A 113 -0.10 -1.80 -5.47
C TYR A 113 1.35 -1.89 -5.99
N ASN A 114 2.32 -2.10 -5.10
CA ASN A 114 3.74 -2.25 -5.45
C ASN A 114 4.15 -3.71 -5.71
N ILE A 115 3.29 -4.69 -5.40
CA ILE A 115 3.60 -6.13 -5.56
C ILE A 115 4.11 -6.47 -6.96
N PRO A 116 3.50 -5.99 -8.08
CA PRO A 116 4.02 -6.30 -9.41
C PRO A 116 5.47 -5.85 -9.61
N ALA A 117 5.80 -4.64 -9.15
CA ALA A 117 7.16 -4.08 -9.25
C ALA A 117 8.15 -4.83 -8.34
N HIS A 118 7.73 -5.16 -7.11
CA HIS A 118 8.51 -5.97 -6.18
C HIS A 118 8.87 -7.34 -6.79
N PHE A 119 7.89 -8.06 -7.36
CA PHE A 119 8.14 -9.35 -8.00
C PHE A 119 9.07 -9.24 -9.20
N ALA A 120 8.88 -8.23 -10.06
CA ALA A 120 9.74 -8.02 -11.21
C ALA A 120 11.21 -7.78 -10.81
N LYS A 121 11.44 -7.15 -9.65
CA LYS A 121 12.77 -6.81 -9.15
C LYS A 121 13.42 -7.94 -8.33
N GLU A 122 12.72 -8.45 -7.33
CA GLU A 122 13.27 -9.36 -6.32
C GLU A 122 13.03 -10.85 -6.66
N HIS A 123 12.07 -11.12 -7.55
CA HIS A 123 11.61 -12.47 -7.91
C HIS A 123 11.46 -12.66 -9.42
N ALA A 124 12.36 -12.07 -10.22
CA ALA A 124 12.28 -12.07 -11.69
C ALA A 124 12.17 -13.48 -12.31
N SER A 125 12.68 -14.51 -11.62
CA SER A 125 12.64 -15.91 -12.06
C SER A 125 11.39 -16.68 -11.60
N ALA A 126 10.57 -16.11 -10.73
CA ALA A 126 9.33 -16.72 -10.26
C ALA A 126 8.19 -16.45 -11.24
N ASP A 127 7.25 -17.38 -11.37
CA ASP A 127 6.03 -17.14 -12.14
C ASP A 127 5.17 -16.10 -11.42
N ALA A 128 5.32 -14.84 -11.83
CA ALA A 128 4.57 -13.72 -11.27
C ALA A 128 3.06 -13.94 -11.36
N GLN A 129 2.59 -14.72 -12.36
CA GLN A 129 1.17 -14.95 -12.63
C GLN A 129 0.45 -15.64 -11.46
N GLU A 130 1.16 -16.48 -10.69
CA GLU A 130 0.63 -17.12 -9.48
C GLU A 130 0.29 -16.09 -8.38
N TYR A 131 1.00 -14.95 -8.36
CA TYR A 131 0.90 -13.95 -7.29
C TYR A 131 0.21 -12.65 -7.72
N LEU A 132 -0.11 -12.48 -9.01
CA LEU A 132 -0.90 -11.35 -9.52
C LEU A 132 -2.26 -11.23 -8.84
N GLY A 133 -2.84 -12.34 -8.37
CA GLY A 133 -4.09 -12.32 -7.60
C GLY A 133 -4.01 -11.44 -6.35
N LEU A 134 -2.83 -11.29 -5.75
CA LEU A 134 -2.62 -10.45 -4.56
C LEU A 134 -2.78 -8.96 -4.86
N SER A 135 -2.41 -8.52 -6.07
CA SER A 135 -2.40 -7.11 -6.49
C SER A 135 -3.48 -6.76 -7.51
N THR A 136 -4.24 -7.74 -7.99
CA THR A 136 -5.34 -7.52 -8.94
C THR A 136 -6.37 -6.56 -8.35
N LEU A 137 -6.58 -5.42 -9.00
CA LEU A 137 -7.60 -4.44 -8.65
C LEU A 137 -8.88 -4.74 -9.43
N SER A 138 -10.03 -4.52 -8.81
CA SER A 138 -11.28 -4.58 -9.58
C SER A 138 -11.37 -3.40 -10.55
N LEU A 139 -12.20 -3.55 -11.59
CA LEU A 139 -12.49 -2.43 -12.50
C LEU A 139 -13.08 -1.24 -11.74
N SER A 140 -14.02 -1.49 -10.81
CA SER A 140 -14.64 -0.45 -10.00
C SER A 140 -13.65 0.31 -9.13
N GLU A 141 -12.68 -0.39 -8.53
CA GLU A 141 -11.58 0.20 -7.76
C GLU A 141 -10.70 1.07 -8.66
N THR A 142 -10.28 0.52 -9.79
CA THR A 142 -9.41 1.21 -10.76
C THR A 142 -10.07 2.50 -11.27
N ASP A 143 -11.34 2.44 -11.67
CA ASP A 143 -12.07 3.59 -12.19
C ASP A 143 -12.31 4.65 -11.12
N SER A 144 -12.72 4.23 -9.91
CA SER A 144 -12.96 5.16 -8.79
C SER A 144 -11.67 5.85 -8.35
N MET A 145 -10.56 5.10 -8.27
CA MET A 145 -9.26 5.66 -7.95
C MET A 145 -8.79 6.62 -9.05
N ARG A 146 -9.10 6.36 -10.34
CA ARG A 146 -8.76 7.25 -11.46
C ARG A 146 -9.53 8.57 -11.39
N ILE A 147 -10.80 8.52 -10.99
CA ILE A 147 -11.58 9.74 -10.72
C ILE A 147 -10.93 10.57 -9.62
N ILE A 148 -10.45 9.94 -8.53
CA ILE A 148 -9.74 10.65 -7.45
C ILE A 148 -8.45 11.28 -7.97
N TRP A 149 -7.67 10.57 -8.79
CA TRP A 149 -6.45 11.10 -9.40
C TRP A 149 -6.71 12.35 -10.23
N ASN A 150 -7.75 12.35 -11.06
CA ASN A 150 -8.09 13.47 -11.94
C ASN A 150 -8.59 14.70 -11.17
N ASN A 151 -9.08 14.52 -9.94
CA ASN A 151 -9.65 15.57 -9.10
C ASN A 151 -8.72 16.02 -7.94
N ARG A 152 -7.44 15.65 -7.99
CA ARG A 152 -6.47 15.88 -6.90
C ARG A 152 -6.01 17.34 -6.76
#